data_AF-A0A2E8EXK3-F1
#
_entry.id   AF-A0A2E8EXK3-F1
#
_cell.length_a   1.000
_cell.length_b   1.000
_cell.length_c   1.000
_cell.angle_alpha   90.00
_cell.angle_beta   90.00
_cell.angle_gamma   90.00
#
_symmetry.space_group_name_H-M   'P 1'
#
loop_
_entity.id
_entity.type
_entity.pdbx_description
1 polymer ?
#
loop_
_entity_poly.entity_id
_entity_poly.type
_entity_poly.pdbx_seq_one_letter_code
_entity_poly.pdbx_strand_id
1 'polypeptide(L)'
;ELTPGQIKENITTSGVDMSQAQPGQVFSIGNDVKMEIVGDCEACGKMEEIRPGLGDKLNGRRGILAMIINGGTLKVGDSISLDS
;
A
#
# COMPACT_ATOMS: atom_id res chain seq x y z
N GLU A 1 -18.09 2.25 -2.02
CA GLU A 1 -17.21 1.27 -1.36
C GLU A 1 -16.34 0.51 -2.36
N LEU A 2 -15.08 0.28 -2.00
CA LEU A 2 -14.12 -0.60 -2.69
C LEU A 2 -13.85 -1.81 -1.79
N THR A 3 -13.68 -2.99 -2.37
CA THR A 3 -13.27 -4.19 -1.61
C THR A 3 -11.75 -4.36 -1.65
N PRO A 4 -11.12 -4.97 -0.63
CA PRO A 4 -9.70 -5.33 -0.67
C PRO A 4 -9.34 -6.11 -1.93
N GLY A 5 -8.22 -5.76 -2.55
CA GLY A 5 -7.72 -6.34 -3.81
C GLY A 5 -8.45 -5.86 -5.06
N GLN A 6 -9.58 -5.16 -4.95
CA GLN A 6 -10.36 -4.69 -6.11
C GLN A 6 -9.52 -3.80 -7.01
N ILE A 7 -8.60 -3.06 -6.40
CA ILE A 7 -7.76 -2.17 -7.12
C ILE A 7 -6.41 -2.79 -7.52
N LYS A 8 -6.16 -4.07 -7.28
CA LYS A 8 -4.89 -4.76 -7.61
C LYS A 8 -3.72 -4.35 -6.71
N GLU A 9 -4.00 -3.90 -5.49
CA GLU A 9 -3.01 -3.81 -4.43
C GLU A 9 -2.65 -5.19 -3.89
N ASN A 10 -1.39 -5.37 -3.47
CA ASN A 10 -0.94 -6.62 -2.87
C ASN A 10 -1.27 -6.71 -1.37
N ILE A 11 -1.28 -5.57 -0.69
CA ILE A 11 -1.48 -5.46 0.75
C ILE A 11 -2.50 -4.36 1.00
N THR A 12 -3.59 -4.70 1.67
CA THR A 12 -4.58 -3.75 2.19
C THR A 12 -4.36 -3.58 3.68
N THR A 13 -4.32 -2.35 4.17
CA THR A 13 -4.06 -2.05 5.58
C THR A 13 -5.30 -1.43 6.25
N SER A 14 -5.36 -1.50 7.57
CA SER A 14 -6.39 -0.84 8.38
C SER A 14 -5.80 -0.34 9.69
N GLY A 15 -6.18 0.85 10.13
CA GLY A 15 -5.70 1.43 11.39
C GLY A 15 -4.29 2.02 11.32
N VAL A 16 -3.67 2.04 10.14
CA VAL A 16 -2.40 2.72 9.86
C VAL A 16 -2.58 3.64 8.66
N ASP A 17 -2.17 4.89 8.80
CA ASP A 17 -2.19 5.86 7.70
C ASP A 17 -0.85 5.83 6.96
N MET A 18 -0.85 5.16 5.80
CA MET A 18 0.33 5.09 4.93
C MET A 18 0.42 6.30 3.99
N SER A 19 -0.55 7.22 3.98
CA SER A 19 -0.54 8.39 3.07
C SER A 19 0.49 9.45 3.46
N GLN A 20 0.93 9.45 4.72
CA GLN A 20 1.94 10.39 5.21
C GLN A 20 3.36 9.82 5.11
N ALA A 21 3.49 8.61 4.58
CA ALA A 21 4.75 7.90 4.57
C ALA A 21 5.65 8.42 3.43
N GLN A 22 6.91 8.69 3.74
CA GLN A 22 7.87 9.33 2.86
C GLN A 22 8.76 8.29 2.17
N PRO A 23 9.20 8.53 0.92
CA PRO A 23 10.21 7.71 0.29
C PRO A 23 11.46 7.53 1.17
N GLY A 24 11.96 6.31 1.27
CA GLY A 24 13.09 5.93 2.12
C GLY A 24 12.71 5.53 3.55
N GLN A 25 11.47 5.78 4.00
CA GLN A 25 11.02 5.25 5.29
C GLN A 25 10.85 3.74 5.23
N VAL A 26 11.26 3.06 6.30
CA VAL A 26 11.15 1.61 6.44
C VAL A 26 9.99 1.29 7.37
N PHE A 27 9.27 0.21 7.04
CA PHE A 27 8.23 -0.33 7.90
C PHE A 27 8.33 -1.85 7.95
N SER A 28 7.88 -2.40 9.07
CA SER A 28 7.88 -3.84 9.33
C SER A 28 6.45 -4.37 9.30
N ILE A 29 6.27 -5.57 8.75
CA ILE A 29 5.01 -6.32 8.79
C ILE A 29 5.26 -7.66 9.49
N GLY A 30 4.51 -7.94 10.55
CA GLY A 30 4.72 -9.14 11.36
C GLY A 30 6.13 -9.17 11.96
N ASN A 31 6.76 -10.34 11.96
CA ASN A 31 8.06 -10.54 12.63
C ASN A 31 9.26 -10.36 11.70
N ASP A 32 9.11 -10.69 10.41
CA ASP A 32 10.26 -10.89 9.52
C ASP A 32 10.29 -9.90 8.36
N VAL A 33 9.12 -9.45 7.87
CA VAL A 33 9.05 -8.68 6.63
C VAL A 33 9.41 -7.22 6.89
N LYS A 34 10.40 -6.71 6.17
CA LYS A 34 10.75 -5.28 6.15
C LYS A 34 10.64 -4.73 4.75
N MET A 35 10.01 -3.56 4.63
CA MET A 35 9.78 -2.89 3.36
C MET A 35 10.19 -1.43 3.45
N GLU A 36 10.77 -0.91 2.38
CA GLU A 36 11.10 0.51 2.22
C GLU A 36 10.10 1.16 1.29
N ILE A 37 9.62 2.34 1.63
CA ILE A 37 8.68 3.11 0.83
C ILE A 37 9.41 3.71 -0.37
N VAL A 38 8.89 3.46 -1.57
CA VAL A 38 9.42 4.02 -2.81
C VAL A 38 8.71 5.32 -3.17
N GLY A 39 7.42 5.41 -2.88
CA GLY A 39 6.62 6.60 -3.13
C GLY A 39 5.17 6.28 -3.43
N ASP A 40 4.44 7.25 -3.97
CA ASP A 40 3.03 7.10 -4.28
C ASP A 40 2.80 6.11 -5.42
N CYS A 41 1.77 5.28 -5.28
CA CYS A 41 1.23 4.54 -6.40
C CYS A 41 0.32 5.47 -7.18
N GLU A 42 0.62 5.82 -8.43
CA GLU A 42 -0.25 6.68 -9.21
C GLU A 42 -1.47 5.92 -9.75
N ALA A 43 -2.64 6.57 -9.73
CA ALA A 43 -3.83 6.02 -10.36
C ALA A 43 -3.65 6.04 -11.89
N CYS A 44 -3.60 4.86 -12.52
CA CYS A 44 -3.45 4.72 -13.95
C CYS A 44 -4.77 4.29 -14.64
N GLY A 45 -4.77 4.24 -15.98
CA GLY A 45 -5.94 3.88 -16.79
C GLY A 45 -6.60 2.54 -16.41
N LYS A 46 -5.88 1.62 -15.76
CA LYS A 46 -6.44 0.38 -15.21
C LYS A 46 -7.56 0.62 -14.19
N MET A 47 -7.64 1.81 -13.59
CA MET A 47 -8.70 2.16 -12.66
C MET A 47 -10.03 2.44 -13.37
N GLU A 48 -9.98 3.03 -14.55
CA GLU A 48 -11.17 3.28 -15.36
C GLU A 48 -11.83 1.98 -15.82
N GLU A 49 -11.04 0.93 -16.08
CA GLU A 49 -11.54 -0.41 -16.40
C GLU A 49 -12.33 -1.04 -15.23
N ILE A 50 -12.02 -0.69 -13.99
CA ILE A 50 -12.73 -1.19 -12.80
C ILE A 50 -14.05 -0.46 -12.62
N ARG A 51 -14.02 0.86 -12.72
CA ARG A 51 -15.21 1.72 -12.65
C ARG A 51 -14.91 3.08 -13.28
N PRO A 52 -15.79 3.60 -14.15
CA PRO A 52 -15.63 4.95 -14.70
C PRO A 52 -15.47 6.03 -13.62
N GLY A 53 -14.50 6.92 -13.80
CA GLY A 53 -14.15 8.01 -12.89
C GLY A 53 -13.49 7.54 -11.59
N LEU A 54 -13.00 6.29 -11.53
CA LEU A 54 -12.29 5.78 -10.36
C LEU A 54 -10.87 6.34 -10.28
N GLY A 55 -10.20 6.56 -11.42
CA GLY A 55 -8.86 7.12 -11.46
C GLY A 55 -8.81 8.47 -10.74
N ASP A 56 -9.69 9.38 -11.13
CA ASP A 56 -9.81 10.71 -10.52
C ASP A 56 -10.14 10.64 -9.02
N LYS A 57 -11.03 9.73 -8.62
CA LYS A 57 -11.39 9.53 -7.20
C LYS A 57 -10.22 9.02 -6.35
N LEU A 58 -9.27 8.31 -6.96
CA LEU A 58 -8.11 7.73 -6.28
C LEU A 58 -6.85 8.57 -6.45
N ASN A 59 -6.91 9.71 -7.16
CA ASN A 59 -5.75 10.57 -7.35
C ASN A 59 -5.17 11.03 -5.99
N GLY A 60 -3.87 10.79 -5.77
CA GLY A 60 -3.20 11.03 -4.48
C GLY A 60 -3.67 10.16 -3.31
N ARG A 61 -4.57 9.19 -3.54
CA ARG A 61 -5.18 8.33 -2.50
C ARG A 61 -5.16 6.87 -2.88
N ARG A 62 -4.29 6.55 -3.82
CA ARG A 62 -4.22 5.26 -4.48
C ARG A 62 -3.50 4.20 -3.65
N GLY A 63 -2.61 4.64 -2.78
CA GLY A 63 -1.73 3.82 -1.95
C GLY A 63 -0.27 4.14 -2.23
N ILE A 64 0.62 3.37 -1.64
CA ILE A 64 2.07 3.52 -1.77
C ILE A 64 2.69 2.31 -2.47
N LEU A 65 3.85 2.53 -3.08
CA LEU A 65 4.75 1.49 -3.56
C LEU A 65 5.85 1.28 -2.52
N ALA A 66 6.24 0.02 -2.34
CA ALA A 66 7.29 -0.35 -1.43
C ALA A 66 8.18 -1.45 -2.01
N MET A 67 9.45 -1.44 -1.64
CA MET A 67 10.47 -2.42 -1.99
C MET A 67 10.75 -3.34 -0.81
N ILE A 68 10.94 -4.64 -1.07
CA ILE A 68 11.28 -5.61 -0.02
C ILE A 68 12.76 -5.43 0.36
N ILE A 69 13.01 -5.12 1.63
CA ILE A 69 14.36 -5.05 2.21
C ILE A 69 14.73 -6.36 2.91
N ASN A 70 13.76 -6.94 3.63
CA ASN A 70 13.88 -8.29 4.18
C ASN A 70 12.63 -9.09 3.85
N GLY A 71 12.81 -10.21 3.15
CA GLY A 71 11.74 -11.13 2.80
C GLY A 71 11.31 -12.00 3.98
N GLY A 72 10.09 -12.53 3.91
CA GLY A 72 9.54 -13.38 4.95
C GLY A 72 8.13 -13.83 4.60
N THR A 73 7.45 -14.45 5.58
CA THR A 73 6.04 -14.81 5.46
C THR A 73 5.21 -13.76 6.19
N LEU A 74 4.14 -13.31 5.54
CA LEU A 74 3.11 -12.48 6.14
C LEU A 74 1.76 -13.18 6.06
N LYS A 75 0.87 -12.87 6.99
CA LYS A 75 -0.53 -13.34 7.00
C LYS A 75 -1.48 -12.19 7.29
N VAL A 76 -2.74 -12.37 6.92
CA VAL A 76 -3.81 -11.41 7.27
C VAL A 76 -3.85 -11.26 8.80
N GLY A 77 -3.87 -10.01 9.25
CA GLY A 77 -3.89 -9.66 10.68
C GLY A 77 -2.52 -9.39 11.30
N ASP A 78 -1.42 -9.54 10.55
CA ASP A 78 -0.11 -9.11 11.04
C ASP A 78 -0.06 -7.60 11.26
N SER A 79 0.61 -7.19 12.35
CA SER A 79 0.78 -5.80 12.71
C SER A 79 1.77 -5.10 11.78
N ILE A 80 1.50 -3.83 11.51
CA ILE A 80 2.39 -2.94 10.77
C ILE A 80 2.98 -1.94 11.75
N SER A 81 4.31 -1.77 11.72
CA SER A 81 5.02 -0.74 12.46
C SER A 81 5.82 0.10 11.50
N LEU A 82 5.61 1.42 11.52
CA LEU A 82 6.49 2.37 10.84
C LEU A 82 7.74 2.55 11.73
N ASP A 83 8.93 2.36 11.17
CA ASP A 83 10.16 2.66 11.90
C ASP A 83 10.29 4.19 11.99
N SER A 84 10.57 4.70 13.19
CA SER A 84 10.69 6.13 13.49
C SER A 84 11.92 6.78 12.87
#